data_AF-A0A7Z7FUA8-F1
#
_entry.id   AF-A0A7Z7FUA8-F1
#
_cell.length_a   1.000
_cell.length_b   1.000
_cell.length_c   1.000
_cell.angle_alpha   90.00
_cell.angle_beta   90.00
_cell.angle_gamma   90.00
#
_symmetry.space_group_name_H-M   'P 1'
#
loop_
_entity.id
_entity.type
_entity.pdbx_description
1 polymer ?
#
loop_
_entity_poly.entity_id
_entity_poly.type
_entity_poly.pdbx_seq_one_letter_code
_entity_poly.pdbx_strand_id
1 'polypeptide(L)'
;MSPNEAAELLGVSPGATSDEVERTYQARLAEAGGDPQRRDALTAARDALAAASAWQPPYPQNAPTQPYPPQNAPAQPTQPYPPQNAPTQPQPPFAPQQPYGAAPQTPSGGSYPGAAQGGYPPPGYPQQGYAQAGQPQAGQPQPGQPQPGQPQPGQPAPGYGPGAFGAYQGYPPPPPRKRMSTGAIVGITVGGIVGGLAILLVAVLVIVSIGASTSRIAQAESSSSASPYESDPGDGSSDDPSEEPSDPGSGDPGSGDSEVDDYDVDGVHVHYVDGWTFELTPGQTCAGATVTATFADTPEGETLDSWTTTVDLEAGVPYDLTIPDSASEYDYAGIESVQCGQA
;
A
#
# COMPACT_ATOMS: atom_id res chain seq x y z
N MET A 1 -5.30 -3.09 18.31
CA MET A 1 -4.23 -4.09 18.43
C MET A 1 -2.97 -3.40 18.92
N SER A 2 -2.23 -3.97 19.86
CA SER A 2 -0.96 -3.36 20.30
C SER A 2 0.17 -3.62 19.28
N PRO A 3 1.23 -2.80 19.20
CA PRO A 3 2.33 -3.04 18.26
C PRO A 3 3.03 -4.40 18.44
N ASN A 4 3.17 -4.86 19.69
CA ASN A 4 3.79 -6.17 19.97
C ASN A 4 2.90 -7.33 19.49
N GLU A 5 1.59 -7.23 19.71
CA GLU A 5 0.61 -8.22 19.25
C GLU A 5 0.52 -8.25 17.71
N ALA A 6 0.57 -7.08 17.07
CA ALA A 6 0.61 -6.96 15.63
C ALA A 6 1.89 -7.55 15.03
N ALA A 7 3.04 -7.29 15.65
CA ALA A 7 4.34 -7.86 15.26
C ALA A 7 4.33 -9.39 15.37
N GLU A 8 3.77 -9.94 16.45
CA GLU A 8 3.63 -11.38 16.64
C GLU A 8 2.70 -12.01 15.60
N LEU A 9 1.57 -11.36 15.28
CA LEU A 9 0.60 -11.84 14.29
C LEU A 9 1.21 -11.91 12.88
N LEU A 10 2.01 -10.92 12.49
CA LEU A 10 2.70 -10.89 11.21
C LEU A 10 3.97 -11.77 11.21
N GLY A 11 4.56 -12.01 12.38
CA GLY A 11 5.84 -12.72 12.51
C GLY A 11 7.06 -11.83 12.25
N VAL A 12 6.96 -10.54 12.58
CA VAL A 12 8.02 -9.55 12.44
C VAL A 12 8.45 -9.01 13.81
N SER A 13 9.54 -8.23 13.87
CA SER A 13 9.92 -7.48 15.06
C SER A 13 9.03 -6.24 15.25
N PRO A 14 8.72 -5.80 16.50
CA PRO A 14 8.03 -4.53 16.73
C PRO A 14 8.75 -3.29 16.17
N GLY A 15 10.06 -3.41 15.88
CA GLY A 15 10.87 -2.38 15.23
C GLY A 15 11.18 -2.66 13.75
N ALA A 16 10.44 -3.57 13.10
CA ALA A 16 10.58 -3.86 11.68
C ALA A 16 10.34 -2.60 10.83
N THR A 17 11.04 -2.50 9.71
CA THR A 17 10.84 -1.38 8.77
C THR A 17 9.50 -1.52 8.05
N SER A 18 8.98 -0.43 7.49
CA SER A 18 7.72 -0.45 6.71
C SER A 18 7.78 -1.51 5.59
N ASP A 19 8.90 -1.60 4.88
CA ASP A 19 9.10 -2.58 3.80
C ASP A 19 9.06 -4.04 4.31
N GLU A 20 9.60 -4.30 5.50
CA GLU A 20 9.59 -5.64 6.11
C GLU A 20 8.17 -6.02 6.57
N VAL A 21 7.44 -5.06 7.14
CA VAL A 21 6.04 -5.24 7.53
C VAL A 21 5.17 -5.55 6.30
N GLU A 22 5.29 -4.77 5.22
CA GLU A 22 4.49 -4.95 4.00
C GLU A 22 4.81 -6.28 3.30
N ARG A 23 6.10 -6.61 3.15
CA ARG A 23 6.51 -7.90 2.56
C ARG A 23 5.93 -9.09 3.32
N THR A 24 5.96 -9.02 4.65
CA THR A 24 5.47 -10.12 5.49
C THR A 24 3.95 -10.18 5.51
N TYR A 25 3.27 -9.02 5.51
CA TYR A 25 1.83 -8.93 5.37
C TYR A 25 1.33 -9.60 4.09
N GLN A 26 1.93 -9.29 2.93
CA GLN A 26 1.54 -9.90 1.65
C GLN A 26 1.72 -11.43 1.65
N ALA A 27 2.84 -11.93 2.20
CA ALA A 27 3.08 -13.37 2.33
C ALA A 27 2.02 -14.04 3.23
N ARG A 28 1.67 -13.42 4.36
CA ARG A 28 0.63 -13.93 5.27
C ARG A 28 -0.77 -13.84 4.70
N LEU A 29 -1.06 -12.82 3.90
CA LEU A 29 -2.35 -12.64 3.25
C LEU A 29 -2.59 -13.75 2.22
N ALA A 30 -1.56 -14.15 1.47
CA ALA A 30 -1.62 -15.29 0.58
C ALA A 30 -1.85 -16.62 1.33
N GLU A 31 -1.19 -16.82 2.49
CA GLU A 31 -1.40 -18.00 3.35
C GLU A 31 -2.81 -18.04 4.00
N ALA A 32 -3.44 -16.88 4.21
CA ALA A 32 -4.77 -16.80 4.80
C ALA A 32 -5.86 -17.32 3.85
N GLY A 33 -5.59 -17.35 2.54
CA GLY A 33 -6.53 -17.82 1.53
C GLY A 33 -7.85 -17.05 1.57
N GLY A 34 -8.95 -17.80 1.68
CA GLY A 34 -10.32 -17.27 1.72
C GLY A 34 -10.91 -17.06 3.12
N ASP A 35 -10.10 -17.10 4.19
CA ASP A 35 -10.59 -16.84 5.55
C ASP A 35 -10.68 -15.32 5.82
N PRO A 36 -11.88 -14.71 5.83
CA PRO A 36 -12.02 -13.26 5.98
C PRO A 36 -11.56 -12.76 7.34
N GLN A 37 -11.82 -13.52 8.42
CA GLN A 37 -11.44 -13.11 9.77
C GLN A 37 -9.92 -13.05 9.93
N ARG A 38 -9.22 -13.99 9.29
CA ARG A 38 -7.75 -14.00 9.30
C ARG A 38 -7.18 -12.86 8.47
N ARG A 39 -7.76 -12.53 7.32
CA ARG A 39 -7.35 -11.40 6.49
C ARG A 39 -7.54 -10.08 7.23
N ASP A 40 -8.70 -9.88 7.86
CA ASP A 40 -8.99 -8.67 8.66
C ASP A 40 -8.00 -8.50 9.82
N ALA A 41 -7.65 -9.59 10.50
CA ALA A 41 -6.66 -9.56 11.59
C ALA A 41 -5.27 -9.15 11.07
N LEU A 42 -4.83 -9.67 9.92
CA LEU A 42 -3.56 -9.33 9.30
C LEU A 42 -3.51 -7.86 8.86
N THR A 43 -4.61 -7.35 8.28
CA THR A 43 -4.72 -5.93 7.90
C THR A 43 -4.65 -5.04 9.14
N ALA A 44 -5.39 -5.37 10.20
CA ALA A 44 -5.35 -4.62 11.46
C ALA A 44 -3.97 -4.64 12.12
N ALA A 45 -3.20 -5.72 11.96
CA ALA A 45 -1.82 -5.81 12.44
C ALA A 45 -0.87 -4.89 11.65
N ARG A 46 -0.95 -4.92 10.31
CA ARG A 46 -0.16 -4.03 9.46
C ARG A 46 -0.41 -2.56 9.82
N ASP A 47 -1.67 -2.17 9.93
CA ASP A 47 -2.06 -0.78 10.21
C ASP A 47 -1.59 -0.33 11.61
N ALA A 48 -1.65 -1.23 12.60
CA ALA A 48 -1.14 -0.95 13.95
C ALA A 48 0.39 -0.73 13.98
N LEU A 49 1.16 -1.49 13.20
CA LEU A 49 2.61 -1.31 13.09
C LEU A 49 2.95 -0.03 12.31
N ALA A 50 2.23 0.25 11.22
CA ALA A 50 2.38 1.50 10.48
C ALA A 50 2.12 2.72 11.38
N ALA A 51 1.02 2.71 12.14
CA ALA A 51 0.70 3.77 13.10
C ALA A 51 1.75 3.92 14.21
N ALA A 52 2.36 2.82 14.66
CA ALA A 52 3.43 2.85 15.66
C ALA A 52 4.73 3.44 15.10
N SER A 53 5.07 3.14 13.84
CA SER A 53 6.25 3.68 13.15
C SER A 53 6.12 5.18 12.86
N ALA A 54 4.92 5.66 12.53
CA ALA A 54 4.60 7.09 12.42
C ALA A 54 4.72 7.83 13.76
N TRP A 55 4.55 7.10 14.87
CA TRP A 55 4.73 7.60 16.23
C TRP A 55 6.18 7.49 16.73
N GLN A 56 7.18 7.61 15.85
CA GLN A 56 8.52 7.94 16.31
C GLN A 56 8.43 9.31 17.01
N PRO A 57 8.57 9.38 18.36
CA PRO A 57 8.55 10.65 19.04
C PRO A 57 9.64 11.52 18.39
N PRO A 58 9.41 12.83 18.19
CA PRO A 58 10.44 13.70 17.64
C PRO A 58 11.69 13.46 18.47
N TYR A 59 12.69 12.84 17.85
CA TYR A 59 13.97 12.60 18.50
C TYR A 59 14.37 13.94 19.12
N PRO A 60 14.73 14.02 20.41
CA PRO A 60 15.33 15.23 20.91
C PRO A 60 16.58 15.46 20.06
N GLN A 61 16.52 16.45 19.16
CA GLN A 61 17.57 16.86 18.23
C GLN A 61 18.79 17.47 18.96
N ASN A 62 18.92 17.21 20.27
CA ASN A 62 19.91 17.75 21.18
C ASN A 62 20.58 16.62 22.00
N ALA A 63 20.95 15.51 21.37
CA ALA A 63 22.08 14.74 21.89
C ALA A 63 23.36 15.53 21.50
N PRO A 64 24.21 15.93 22.45
CA PRO A 64 25.43 16.68 22.13
C PRO A 64 26.26 15.87 21.14
N THR A 65 26.58 16.52 20.02
CA THR A 65 27.52 16.03 19.02
C THR A 65 28.76 15.49 19.72
N GLN A 66 29.05 14.19 19.52
CA GLN A 66 30.40 13.73 19.78
C GLN A 66 31.35 14.57 18.93
N PRO A 67 32.38 15.18 19.52
CA PRO A 67 33.33 15.99 18.77
C PRO A 67 34.03 15.09 17.75
N TYR A 68 33.91 15.49 16.48
CA TYR A 68 34.66 14.92 15.38
C TYR A 68 36.16 14.88 15.73
N PRO A 69 36.89 13.79 15.43
CA PRO A 69 38.33 13.80 15.52
C PRO A 69 38.91 14.86 14.57
N PRO A 70 40.00 15.55 14.96
CA PRO A 70 40.54 16.66 14.19
C PRO A 70 41.00 16.21 12.79
N GLN A 71 40.44 16.91 11.80
CA GLN A 71 40.70 16.79 10.37
C GLN A 71 42.07 17.40 10.02
N ASN A 72 43.16 16.78 10.49
CA ASN A 72 44.54 17.14 10.14
C ASN A 72 45.47 15.92 10.21
N ALA A 73 45.11 14.83 9.53
CA ALA A 73 46.02 13.74 9.23
C ALA A 73 46.59 13.93 7.81
N PRO A 74 47.93 13.91 7.62
CA PRO A 74 48.51 14.00 6.29
C PRO A 74 48.05 12.84 5.41
N ALA A 75 47.74 13.16 4.15
CA ALA A 75 47.28 12.22 3.14
C ALA A 75 48.20 10.98 3.08
N GLN A 76 47.61 9.80 3.30
CA GLN A 76 48.28 8.55 2.98
C GLN A 76 48.48 8.46 1.46
N PRO A 77 49.67 8.07 0.97
CA PRO A 77 49.88 7.87 -0.45
C PRO A 77 48.98 6.75 -0.95
N THR A 78 48.22 7.04 -2.00
CA THR A 78 47.41 6.09 -2.74
C THR A 78 48.29 4.94 -3.23
N GLN A 79 47.99 3.73 -2.76
CA GLN A 79 48.54 2.51 -3.33
C GLN A 79 47.94 2.31 -4.73
N PRO A 80 48.75 2.19 -5.80
CA PRO A 80 48.25 1.88 -7.13
C PRO A 80 47.74 0.42 -7.17
N TYR A 81 46.53 0.25 -7.69
CA TYR A 81 45.94 -1.06 -7.96
C TYR A 81 46.85 -1.89 -8.87
N PRO A 82 47.11 -3.18 -8.56
CA PRO A 82 47.80 -4.07 -9.48
C PRO A 82 46.85 -4.47 -10.64
N PRO A 83 47.39 -4.63 -11.87
CA PRO A 83 46.59 -5.04 -13.02
C PRO A 83 46.08 -6.48 -12.86
N GLN A 84 44.79 -6.62 -13.10
CA GLN A 84 44.03 -7.85 -13.08
C GLN A 84 44.36 -8.67 -14.33
N ASN A 85 45.30 -9.62 -14.23
CA ASN A 85 45.49 -10.72 -15.18
C ASN A 85 46.45 -11.79 -14.60
N ALA A 86 45.91 -12.83 -13.97
CA ALA A 86 46.57 -14.14 -13.80
C ALA A 86 45.55 -15.23 -13.40
N PRO A 87 45.76 -16.51 -13.81
CA PRO A 87 44.76 -17.56 -13.74
C PRO A 87 44.66 -18.28 -12.38
N THR A 88 43.46 -18.79 -12.14
CA THR A 88 42.98 -19.77 -11.15
C THR A 88 44.04 -20.53 -10.32
N GLN A 89 43.98 -20.37 -8.99
CA GLN A 89 44.56 -21.30 -8.00
C GLN A 89 43.47 -22.17 -7.34
N PRO A 90 43.76 -23.43 -6.97
CA PRO A 90 42.77 -24.37 -6.44
C PRO A 90 42.53 -24.18 -4.93
N GLN A 91 41.27 -24.35 -4.50
CA GLN A 91 40.85 -24.37 -3.10
C GLN A 91 41.53 -25.48 -2.28
N PRO A 92 41.88 -25.23 -0.99
CA PRO A 92 42.29 -26.30 -0.08
C PRO A 92 41.07 -27.08 0.45
N PRO A 93 41.25 -28.37 0.79
CA PRO A 93 40.15 -29.26 1.15
C PRO A 93 39.66 -29.07 2.59
N PHE A 94 38.37 -29.34 2.76
CA PHE A 94 37.61 -29.38 4.00
C PHE A 94 38.34 -30.10 5.15
N ALA A 95 38.39 -29.45 6.32
CA ALA A 95 38.79 -30.08 7.57
C ALA A 95 37.57 -30.76 8.25
N PRO A 96 37.74 -31.98 8.82
CA PRO A 96 36.65 -32.72 9.45
C PRO A 96 36.36 -32.24 10.89
N GLN A 97 35.08 -32.33 11.24
CA GLN A 97 34.52 -32.15 12.58
C GLN A 97 35.20 -33.07 13.61
N GLN A 98 35.47 -32.57 14.81
CA GLN A 98 35.89 -33.37 15.97
C GLN A 98 35.06 -33.05 17.22
N PRO A 99 34.84 -34.04 18.10
CA PRO A 99 33.73 -34.08 19.03
C PRO A 99 34.10 -33.71 20.48
N TYR A 100 33.03 -33.51 21.24
CA TYR A 100 32.88 -33.46 22.70
C TYR A 100 34.01 -34.08 23.56
N GLY A 101 34.40 -33.33 24.61
CA GLY A 101 34.67 -33.92 25.92
C GLY A 101 35.92 -33.46 26.67
N ALA A 102 35.74 -33.37 28.00
CA ALA A 102 36.73 -33.41 29.08
C ALA A 102 37.31 -32.08 29.61
N ALA A 103 36.89 -31.77 30.84
CA ALA A 103 37.57 -30.90 31.80
C ALA A 103 39.01 -31.37 32.10
N PRO A 104 39.90 -30.47 32.54
CA PRO A 104 40.44 -30.66 33.88
C PRO A 104 40.79 -29.38 34.67
N GLN A 105 40.50 -29.47 35.98
CA GLN A 105 41.38 -29.23 37.13
C GLN A 105 42.29 -27.98 37.17
N THR A 106 42.04 -27.19 38.22
CA THR A 106 42.94 -26.23 38.88
C THR A 106 44.35 -26.80 39.14
N PRO A 107 45.38 -25.93 39.15
CA PRO A 107 46.00 -25.68 40.45
C PRO A 107 46.41 -24.22 40.73
N SER A 108 46.45 -23.99 42.03
CA SER A 108 46.91 -22.87 42.84
C SER A 108 48.26 -22.20 42.50
N GLY A 109 48.31 -20.88 42.71
CA GLY A 109 49.37 -20.23 43.50
C GLY A 109 50.37 -19.36 42.71
N GLY A 110 50.45 -18.06 43.05
CA GLY A 110 51.57 -17.20 42.66
C GLY A 110 51.24 -15.71 42.64
N SER A 111 51.52 -15.02 43.74
CA SER A 111 51.34 -13.57 43.94
C SER A 111 52.51 -12.77 43.36
N TYR A 112 52.24 -11.76 42.52
CA TYR A 112 53.11 -10.59 42.28
C TYR A 112 52.25 -9.38 41.84
N PRO A 113 52.50 -8.16 42.36
CA PRO A 113 51.81 -6.95 41.92
C PRO A 113 52.64 -6.20 40.87
N GLY A 114 52.02 -5.74 39.78
CA GLY A 114 52.64 -4.71 38.95
C GLY A 114 52.13 -4.64 37.51
N ALA A 115 51.72 -3.42 37.13
CA ALA A 115 51.48 -2.90 35.79
C ALA A 115 50.10 -3.19 35.17
N ALA A 116 49.29 -2.13 35.15
CA ALA A 116 48.03 -1.99 34.47
C ALA A 116 48.19 -2.07 32.94
N GLN A 117 47.42 -2.94 32.30
CA GLN A 117 47.05 -2.84 30.89
C GLN A 117 45.56 -3.17 30.75
N GLY A 118 44.87 -2.33 29.98
CA GLY A 118 43.42 -2.34 29.81
C GLY A 118 42.91 -3.66 29.23
N GLY A 119 42.12 -4.37 30.03
CA GLY A 119 41.32 -5.51 29.59
C GLY A 119 39.95 -5.05 29.13
N TYR A 120 39.58 -5.45 27.92
CA TYR A 120 38.21 -5.41 27.42
C TYR A 120 37.30 -6.25 28.34
N PRO A 121 36.10 -5.77 28.72
CA PRO A 121 35.17 -6.60 29.48
C PRO A 121 34.65 -7.75 28.62
N PRO A 122 34.59 -8.99 29.13
CA PRO A 122 33.99 -10.10 28.41
C PRO A 122 32.46 -9.91 28.27
N PRO A 123 31.85 -10.40 27.19
CA PRO A 123 30.41 -10.30 26.97
C PRO A 123 29.66 -11.08 28.05
N GLY A 124 28.82 -10.37 28.81
CA GLY A 124 27.91 -10.97 29.77
C GLY A 124 26.77 -11.69 29.05
N TYR A 125 26.62 -12.98 29.32
CA TYR A 125 25.46 -13.76 28.90
C TYR A 125 24.23 -13.29 29.69
N PRO A 126 23.08 -12.99 29.05
CA PRO A 126 21.86 -12.68 29.78
C PRO A 126 21.35 -13.96 30.48
N GLN A 127 21.21 -13.89 31.80
CA GLN A 127 20.46 -14.89 32.56
C GLN A 127 18.99 -14.83 32.13
N GLN A 128 18.46 -15.98 31.70
CA GLN A 128 17.03 -16.17 31.53
C GLN A 128 16.34 -16.16 32.89
N GLY A 129 15.64 -15.06 33.19
CA GLY A 129 14.71 -15.00 34.30
C GLY A 129 13.45 -15.77 33.93
N TYR A 130 13.17 -16.86 34.66
CA TYR A 130 11.89 -17.55 34.59
C TYR A 130 10.78 -16.61 35.10
N ALA A 131 9.92 -16.14 34.21
CA ALA A 131 8.71 -15.43 34.58
C ALA A 131 7.75 -16.40 35.29
N GLN A 132 7.52 -16.19 36.59
CA GLN A 132 6.45 -16.85 37.33
C GLN A 132 5.11 -16.44 36.70
N ALA A 133 4.34 -17.41 36.24
CA ALA A 133 2.96 -17.24 35.84
C ALA A 133 2.11 -16.84 37.06
N GLY A 134 1.80 -15.55 37.19
CA GLY A 134 0.79 -15.05 38.10
C GLY A 134 -0.60 -15.42 37.57
N GLN A 135 -1.38 -16.17 38.37
CA GLN A 135 -2.76 -16.48 38.01
C GLN A 135 -3.62 -15.20 37.99
N PRO A 136 -4.45 -15.00 36.95
CA PRO A 136 -5.37 -13.86 36.91
C PRO A 136 -6.48 -14.07 37.95
N GLN A 137 -6.50 -13.20 38.95
CA GLN A 137 -7.56 -13.15 39.95
C GLN A 137 -8.80 -12.53 39.31
N ALA A 138 -9.87 -13.33 39.17
CA ALA A 138 -11.14 -12.89 38.63
C ALA A 138 -11.79 -11.83 39.55
N GLY A 139 -11.60 -10.56 39.20
CA GLY A 139 -12.32 -9.44 39.81
C GLY A 139 -13.74 -9.37 39.24
N GLN A 140 -14.76 -9.50 40.09
CA GLN A 140 -16.13 -9.26 39.67
C GLN A 140 -16.35 -7.77 39.38
N PRO A 141 -17.04 -7.41 38.28
CA PRO A 141 -17.33 -6.02 37.95
C PRO A 141 -18.35 -5.46 38.95
N GLN A 142 -17.95 -4.43 39.69
CA GLN A 142 -18.82 -3.68 40.57
C GLN A 142 -19.71 -2.74 39.72
N PRO A 143 -21.04 -2.79 39.83
CA PRO A 143 -21.93 -1.88 39.09
C PRO A 143 -21.79 -0.46 39.64
N GLY A 144 -21.05 0.40 38.92
CA GLY A 144 -20.99 1.83 39.20
C GLY A 144 -22.29 2.50 38.77
N GLN A 145 -23.02 3.11 39.71
CA GLN A 145 -24.16 3.96 39.38
C GLN A 145 -23.68 5.26 38.71
N PRO A 146 -24.32 5.71 37.62
CA PRO A 146 -23.98 6.97 36.97
C PRO A 146 -24.36 8.16 37.89
N GLN A 147 -23.36 8.93 38.30
CA GLN A 147 -23.58 10.22 38.97
C GLN A 147 -24.08 11.26 37.94
N PRO A 148 -25.22 11.92 38.17
CA PRO A 148 -25.67 13.04 37.34
C PRO A 148 -24.75 14.24 37.54
N GLY A 149 -23.91 14.54 36.55
CA GLY A 149 -23.11 15.77 36.52
C GLY A 149 -24.01 16.98 36.29
N GLN A 150 -24.09 17.89 37.26
CA GLN A 150 -24.72 19.19 37.07
C GLN A 150 -23.82 20.09 36.19
N PRO A 151 -24.39 20.84 35.23
CA PRO A 151 -23.63 21.78 34.42
C PRO A 151 -23.19 22.98 35.28
N GLN A 152 -21.87 23.21 35.36
CA GLN A 152 -21.31 24.44 35.94
C GLN A 152 -21.62 25.64 35.02
N PRO A 153 -22.24 26.72 35.53
CA PRO A 153 -22.39 27.96 34.79
C PRO A 153 -21.04 28.66 34.64
N GLY A 154 -20.54 28.79 33.41
CA GLY A 154 -19.35 29.58 33.11
C GLY A 154 -19.59 31.06 33.36
N GLN A 155 -18.77 31.68 34.20
CA GLN A 155 -18.73 33.13 34.36
C GLN A 155 -17.94 33.77 33.20
N PRO A 156 -18.45 34.85 32.58
CA PRO A 156 -17.69 35.60 31.59
C PRO A 156 -16.64 36.48 32.27
N ALA A 157 -15.37 36.28 31.91
CA ALA A 157 -14.27 37.16 32.32
C ALA A 157 -14.34 38.48 31.53
N PRO A 158 -14.31 39.66 32.20
CA PRO A 158 -14.27 40.94 31.51
C PRO A 158 -12.90 41.20 30.90
N GLY A 159 -12.87 41.42 29.59
CA GLY A 159 -11.69 41.88 28.87
C GLY A 159 -11.38 43.34 29.14
N TYR A 160 -10.09 43.64 29.26
CA TYR A 160 -9.50 44.94 28.97
C TYR A 160 -8.17 44.70 28.24
N GLY A 161 -8.12 45.11 26.97
CA GLY A 161 -6.87 45.28 26.21
C GLY A 161 -6.10 46.54 26.65
N PRO A 162 -5.07 47.02 25.92
CA PRO A 162 -4.78 46.76 24.49
C PRO A 162 -3.30 46.46 24.16
N GLY A 163 -3.03 45.88 22.97
CA GLY A 163 -1.65 45.88 22.45
C GLY A 163 -1.32 44.89 21.33
N ALA A 164 -1.91 45.11 20.15
CA ALA A 164 -1.24 45.06 18.84
C ALA A 164 -0.65 43.74 18.26
N PHE A 165 -1.00 43.53 16.98
CA PHE A 165 -0.41 42.70 15.92
C PHE A 165 -0.80 41.21 15.81
N GLY A 166 -1.37 40.88 14.65
CA GLY A 166 -1.34 39.52 14.08
C GLY A 166 -2.72 38.93 13.79
N ALA A 167 -3.31 39.32 12.66
CA ALA A 167 -4.54 38.71 12.15
C ALA A 167 -4.29 37.26 11.69
N TYR A 168 -4.96 36.29 12.32
CA TYR A 168 -5.23 34.99 11.74
C TYR A 168 -6.75 34.76 11.76
N GLN A 169 -7.32 34.64 10.56
CA GLN A 169 -8.72 34.33 10.30
C GLN A 169 -9.05 32.93 10.88
N GLY A 170 -9.87 32.91 11.93
CA GLY A 170 -10.38 31.69 12.53
C GLY A 170 -11.48 31.09 11.67
N TYR A 171 -11.29 29.83 11.26
CA TYR A 171 -12.34 29.01 10.66
C TYR A 171 -13.52 28.84 11.64
N PRO A 172 -14.77 28.89 11.16
CA PRO A 172 -15.94 28.62 11.99
C PRO A 172 -15.93 27.15 12.48
N PRO A 173 -16.41 26.90 13.70
CA PRO A 173 -16.49 25.54 14.24
C PRO A 173 -17.40 24.66 13.35
N PRO A 174 -17.01 23.41 13.08
CA PRO A 174 -17.79 22.51 12.24
C PRO A 174 -19.18 22.25 12.85
N PRO A 175 -20.23 22.14 12.02
CA PRO A 175 -21.59 21.93 12.50
C PRO A 175 -21.72 20.60 13.25
N PRO A 176 -22.58 20.53 14.28
CA PRO A 176 -22.77 19.32 15.08
C PRO A 176 -23.29 18.18 14.20
N ARG A 177 -22.51 17.10 14.09
CA ARG A 177 -22.89 15.90 13.34
C ARG A 177 -24.15 15.28 13.95
N LYS A 178 -25.21 15.21 13.15
CA LYS A 178 -26.52 14.67 13.54
C LYS A 178 -26.36 13.18 13.76
N ARG A 179 -26.46 12.73 15.01
CA ARG A 179 -26.37 11.30 15.37
C ARG A 179 -27.51 10.56 14.69
N MET A 180 -27.19 9.71 13.72
CA MET A 180 -28.17 8.86 13.07
C MET A 180 -28.75 7.90 14.11
N SER A 181 -30.09 7.83 14.16
CA SER A 181 -30.80 7.02 15.14
C SER A 181 -30.46 5.54 14.95
N THR A 182 -30.24 4.83 16.04
CA THR A 182 -29.93 3.38 16.09
C THR A 182 -30.91 2.51 15.26
N GLY A 183 -32.10 3.00 14.94
CA GLY A 183 -33.06 2.31 14.07
C GLY A 183 -32.65 2.20 12.59
N ALA A 184 -31.84 3.12 12.05
CA ALA A 184 -31.41 3.08 10.65
C ALA A 184 -30.36 1.98 10.40
N ILE A 185 -29.48 1.75 11.38
CA ILE A 185 -28.42 0.74 11.30
C ILE A 185 -29.00 -0.68 11.28
N VAL A 186 -30.08 -0.93 12.04
CA VAL A 186 -30.77 -2.23 12.07
C VAL A 186 -31.61 -2.47 10.81
N GLY A 187 -32.15 -1.40 10.20
CA GLY A 187 -32.90 -1.49 8.95
C GLY A 187 -32.03 -1.93 7.75
N ILE A 188 -30.81 -1.39 7.66
CA ILE A 188 -29.88 -1.70 6.57
C ILE A 188 -29.37 -3.14 6.65
N THR A 189 -29.11 -3.66 7.85
CA THR A 189 -28.58 -5.02 8.01
C THR A 189 -29.59 -6.10 7.62
N VAL A 190 -30.87 -5.92 7.93
CA VAL A 190 -31.91 -6.92 7.56
C VAL A 190 -32.32 -6.77 6.09
N GLY A 191 -32.39 -5.54 5.56
CA GLY A 191 -32.68 -5.30 4.14
C GLY A 191 -31.56 -5.78 3.20
N GLY A 192 -30.30 -5.59 3.60
CA GLY A 192 -29.13 -5.97 2.81
C GLY A 192 -28.99 -7.47 2.58
N ILE A 193 -29.37 -8.32 3.55
CA ILE A 193 -29.29 -9.77 3.38
C ILE A 193 -30.32 -10.27 2.35
N VAL A 194 -31.54 -9.74 2.39
CA VAL A 194 -32.59 -10.14 1.43
C VAL A 194 -32.29 -9.59 0.03
N GLY A 195 -31.85 -8.34 -0.06
CA GLY A 195 -31.44 -7.73 -1.34
C GLY A 195 -30.22 -8.41 -1.95
N GLY A 196 -29.18 -8.67 -1.14
CA GLY A 196 -27.97 -9.36 -1.59
C GLY A 196 -28.23 -10.78 -2.07
N LEU A 197 -29.10 -11.54 -1.38
CA LEU A 197 -29.50 -12.88 -1.85
C LEU A 197 -30.27 -12.85 -3.17
N ALA A 198 -31.11 -11.83 -3.40
CA ALA A 198 -31.81 -11.67 -4.67
C ALA A 198 -30.85 -11.33 -5.82
N ILE A 199 -29.90 -10.42 -5.60
CA ILE A 199 -28.88 -10.06 -6.61
C ILE A 199 -27.99 -11.26 -6.94
N LEU A 200 -27.54 -12.00 -5.92
CA LEU A 200 -26.73 -13.21 -6.11
C LEU A 200 -27.49 -14.28 -6.90
N LEU A 201 -28.78 -14.47 -6.64
CA LEU A 201 -29.63 -15.38 -7.42
C LEU A 201 -29.74 -14.97 -8.88
N VAL A 202 -29.90 -13.67 -9.18
CA VAL A 202 -29.96 -13.16 -10.56
C VAL A 202 -28.62 -13.38 -11.27
N ALA A 203 -27.50 -13.08 -10.62
CA ALA A 203 -26.16 -13.30 -11.19
C ALA A 203 -25.91 -14.77 -11.54
N VAL A 204 -26.27 -15.71 -10.66
CA VAL A 204 -26.16 -17.15 -10.93
C VAL A 204 -27.04 -17.56 -12.12
N LEU A 205 -28.23 -16.98 -12.24
CA LEU A 205 -29.16 -17.28 -13.34
C LEU A 205 -28.60 -16.80 -14.70
N VAL A 206 -27.99 -15.60 -14.74
CA VAL A 206 -27.31 -15.07 -15.92
C VAL A 206 -26.16 -15.97 -16.37
N ILE A 207 -25.29 -16.39 -15.45
CA ILE A 207 -24.15 -17.27 -15.74
C ILE A 207 -24.62 -18.62 -16.32
N VAL A 208 -25.67 -19.21 -15.76
CA VAL A 208 -26.24 -20.49 -16.25
C VAL A 208 -26.89 -20.33 -17.64
N SER A 209 -27.55 -19.20 -17.92
CA SER A 209 -28.13 -18.95 -19.26
C SER A 209 -27.08 -18.78 -20.36
N ILE A 210 -25.90 -18.23 -20.04
CA ILE A 210 -24.80 -18.10 -21.01
C ILE A 210 -24.13 -19.47 -21.25
N GLY A 211 -23.93 -20.27 -20.19
CA GLY A 211 -23.31 -21.60 -20.29
C GLY A 211 -24.13 -22.65 -21.07
N ALA A 212 -25.46 -22.50 -21.15
CA ALA A 212 -26.29 -23.42 -21.93
C ALA A 212 -26.20 -23.21 -23.45
N SER A 213 -25.67 -22.07 -23.91
CA SER A 213 -25.63 -21.70 -25.33
C SER A 213 -24.35 -22.14 -26.06
N THR A 214 -23.29 -22.49 -25.33
CA THR A 214 -21.97 -22.80 -25.92
C THR A 214 -21.77 -24.26 -26.31
N SER A 215 -22.74 -25.15 -26.06
CA SER A 215 -22.62 -26.58 -26.41
C SER A 215 -22.85 -26.90 -27.90
N ARG A 216 -22.93 -25.90 -28.80
CA ARG A 216 -23.16 -26.11 -30.25
C ARG A 216 -22.06 -25.58 -31.19
N ILE A 217 -20.89 -25.21 -30.69
CA ILE A 217 -19.78 -24.71 -31.54
C ILE A 217 -18.50 -25.51 -31.28
N ALA A 218 -18.59 -26.84 -31.43
CA ALA A 218 -17.43 -27.72 -31.45
C ALA A 218 -17.54 -28.72 -32.62
N GLN A 219 -17.86 -28.22 -33.82
CA GLN A 219 -17.78 -29.02 -35.05
C GLN A 219 -17.74 -28.15 -36.31
N ALA A 220 -16.71 -27.30 -36.46
CA ALA A 220 -16.43 -26.65 -37.76
C ALA A 220 -14.98 -26.14 -37.85
N GLU A 221 -14.00 -27.01 -37.59
CA GLU A 221 -12.63 -26.76 -38.05
C GLU A 221 -12.18 -27.92 -38.92
N SER A 222 -12.41 -27.77 -40.23
CA SER A 222 -11.64 -28.45 -41.29
C SER A 222 -11.92 -27.79 -42.62
N SER A 223 -10.82 -27.44 -43.31
CA SER A 223 -10.73 -27.09 -44.73
C SER A 223 -10.95 -25.63 -45.11
N SER A 224 -9.84 -24.92 -45.37
CA SER A 224 -9.53 -24.15 -46.60
C SER A 224 -8.18 -23.47 -46.40
N SER A 225 -7.05 -24.11 -46.75
CA SER A 225 -6.40 -24.07 -48.08
C SER A 225 -6.18 -22.67 -48.64
N ALA A 226 -4.91 -22.28 -48.68
CA ALA A 226 -4.38 -21.05 -49.26
C ALA A 226 -4.60 -20.91 -50.78
N SER A 227 -4.62 -19.66 -51.25
CA SER A 227 -4.21 -19.28 -52.61
C SER A 227 -3.49 -17.93 -52.61
N PRO A 228 -2.40 -17.74 -53.37
CA PRO A 228 -1.57 -16.54 -53.33
C PRO A 228 -1.76 -15.62 -54.55
N TYR A 229 -1.39 -14.34 -54.36
CA TYR A 229 -1.21 -13.22 -55.31
C TYR A 229 -2.46 -12.65 -56.00
N GLU A 230 -2.62 -11.32 -55.96
CA GLU A 230 -2.44 -10.46 -57.14
C GLU A 230 -2.44 -8.98 -56.73
N SER A 231 -1.43 -8.23 -57.17
CA SER A 231 -1.29 -6.78 -56.98
C SER A 231 -1.93 -6.08 -58.17
N ASP A 232 -2.85 -5.13 -57.94
CA ASP A 232 -3.41 -4.28 -59.00
C ASP A 232 -3.15 -2.79 -58.71
N PRO A 233 -2.47 -2.04 -59.60
CA PRO A 233 -2.26 -0.61 -59.44
C PRO A 233 -3.21 0.22 -60.31
N GLY A 234 -4.06 0.99 -59.63
CA GLY A 234 -4.35 2.38 -59.96
C GLY A 234 -5.45 2.67 -60.98
N ASP A 235 -6.31 3.62 -60.61
CA ASP A 235 -7.20 4.47 -61.42
C ASP A 235 -8.15 5.11 -60.37
N GLY A 236 -8.29 6.43 -60.18
CA GLY A 236 -8.17 7.49 -61.16
C GLY A 236 -9.52 8.11 -61.52
N SER A 237 -10.42 8.39 -60.57
CA SER A 237 -11.66 9.12 -60.90
C SER A 237 -12.05 10.14 -59.84
N SER A 238 -11.86 11.41 -60.21
CA SER A 238 -12.54 12.59 -59.67
C SER A 238 -14.05 12.42 -59.82
N ASP A 239 -14.81 12.76 -58.78
CA ASP A 239 -16.12 13.41 -58.89
C ASP A 239 -16.51 13.98 -57.50
N ASP A 240 -16.42 15.30 -57.40
CA ASP A 240 -17.21 16.17 -56.52
C ASP A 240 -18.68 16.08 -57.02
N PRO A 241 -19.70 15.93 -56.15
CA PRO A 241 -20.28 17.15 -55.58
C PRO A 241 -20.98 17.04 -54.22
N SER A 242 -21.23 18.24 -53.67
CA SER A 242 -22.35 18.59 -52.79
C SER A 242 -22.16 18.32 -51.30
N GLU A 243 -21.63 19.34 -50.64
CA GLU A 243 -21.86 19.67 -49.23
C GLU A 243 -23.36 19.81 -48.95
N GLU A 244 -23.97 18.78 -48.37
CA GLU A 244 -25.20 18.90 -47.58
C GLU A 244 -24.80 18.75 -46.11
N PRO A 245 -25.09 19.72 -45.23
CA PRO A 245 -24.76 19.61 -43.81
C PRO A 245 -25.69 18.57 -43.20
N SER A 246 -25.18 17.34 -43.07
CA SER A 246 -25.81 16.30 -42.25
C SER A 246 -25.87 16.80 -40.81
N ASP A 247 -27.05 17.28 -40.47
CA ASP A 247 -27.62 17.39 -39.13
C ASP A 247 -27.07 16.24 -38.25
N PRO A 248 -26.41 16.51 -37.10
CA PRO A 248 -25.99 15.46 -36.18
C PRO A 248 -27.24 14.79 -35.61
N GLY A 249 -27.67 13.75 -36.32
CA GLY A 249 -28.81 12.93 -35.98
C GLY A 249 -28.68 12.44 -34.56
N SER A 250 -29.54 13.00 -33.69
CA SER A 250 -30.45 12.23 -32.84
C SER A 250 -30.01 10.77 -32.60
N GLY A 251 -28.93 10.65 -31.82
CA GLY A 251 -28.57 9.41 -31.16
C GLY A 251 -29.70 9.06 -30.19
N ASP A 252 -30.31 7.91 -30.43
CA ASP A 252 -31.27 7.25 -29.56
C ASP A 252 -30.67 7.11 -28.14
N PRO A 253 -31.20 7.78 -27.09
CA PRO A 253 -30.67 7.70 -25.71
C PRO A 253 -31.09 6.38 -25.03
N GLY A 254 -31.12 5.30 -25.80
CA GLY A 254 -32.06 4.19 -25.61
C GLY A 254 -31.45 2.84 -25.24
N SER A 255 -30.23 2.77 -24.74
CA SER A 255 -29.71 1.55 -24.10
C SER A 255 -28.46 1.90 -23.30
N GLY A 256 -28.67 2.18 -22.00
CA GLY A 256 -27.66 2.58 -21.03
C GLY A 256 -26.74 1.42 -20.61
N ASP A 257 -25.97 0.91 -21.56
CA ASP A 257 -24.65 0.39 -21.26
C ASP A 257 -23.71 1.59 -21.39
N SER A 258 -23.41 2.21 -20.25
CA SER A 258 -22.38 3.24 -20.16
C SER A 258 -21.04 2.54 -20.39
N GLU A 259 -20.72 2.18 -21.64
CA GLU A 259 -19.34 1.92 -22.02
C GLU A 259 -18.57 3.16 -21.57
N VAL A 260 -17.73 2.98 -20.55
CA VAL A 260 -16.86 4.03 -20.07
C VAL A 260 -15.90 4.26 -21.23
N ASP A 261 -16.10 5.36 -21.95
CA ASP A 261 -15.34 5.65 -23.18
C ASP A 261 -13.84 5.63 -22.87
N ASP A 262 -13.07 4.93 -23.69
CA ASP A 262 -11.61 4.99 -23.66
C ASP A 262 -11.14 6.41 -23.99
N TYR A 263 -10.11 6.87 -23.28
CA TYR A 263 -9.58 8.23 -23.48
C TYR A 263 -8.06 8.28 -23.35
N ASP A 264 -7.45 9.28 -23.99
CA ASP A 264 -6.00 9.49 -23.95
C ASP A 264 -5.64 10.61 -22.97
N VAL A 265 -4.68 10.34 -22.08
CA VAL A 265 -4.13 11.30 -21.11
C VAL A 265 -2.62 11.39 -21.30
N ASP A 266 -2.11 12.56 -21.67
CA ASP A 266 -0.67 12.82 -21.84
C ASP A 266 0.06 11.82 -22.79
N GLY A 267 -0.67 11.27 -23.77
CA GLY A 267 -0.15 10.26 -24.70
C GLY A 267 -0.16 8.82 -24.16
N VAL A 268 -0.92 8.58 -23.09
CA VAL A 268 -1.24 7.26 -22.53
C VAL A 268 -2.71 6.97 -22.75
N HIS A 269 -3.01 5.86 -23.42
CA HIS A 269 -4.37 5.38 -23.59
C HIS A 269 -4.87 4.78 -22.28
N VAL A 270 -6.04 5.22 -21.82
CA VAL A 270 -6.66 4.79 -20.57
C VAL A 270 -7.94 4.05 -20.91
N HIS A 271 -7.98 2.77 -20.57
CA HIS A 271 -9.16 1.92 -20.66
C HIS A 271 -9.66 1.58 -19.25
N TYR A 272 -10.93 1.81 -18.98
CA TYR A 272 -11.53 1.43 -17.71
C TYR A 272 -11.87 -0.07 -17.72
N VAL A 273 -11.35 -0.81 -16.74
CA VAL A 273 -11.57 -2.27 -16.66
C VAL A 273 -12.74 -2.57 -15.74
N ASP A 274 -12.52 -2.44 -14.43
CA ASP A 274 -13.53 -2.70 -13.41
C ASP A 274 -13.16 -2.06 -12.07
N GLY A 275 -14.18 -1.63 -11.32
CA GLY A 275 -14.02 -1.02 -10.00
C GLY A 275 -13.09 0.20 -10.04
N TRP A 276 -11.90 0.04 -9.45
CA TRP A 276 -10.84 1.05 -9.36
C TRP A 276 -9.62 0.71 -10.24
N THR A 277 -9.78 -0.18 -11.22
CA THR A 277 -8.71 -0.66 -12.10
C THR A 277 -8.79 -0.01 -13.47
N PHE A 278 -7.67 0.53 -13.92
CA PHE A 278 -7.48 1.16 -15.22
C PHE A 278 -6.35 0.44 -15.95
N GLU A 279 -6.53 0.12 -17.22
CA GLU A 279 -5.46 -0.35 -18.09
C GLU A 279 -4.82 0.86 -18.79
N LEU A 280 -3.52 1.05 -18.57
CA LEU A 280 -2.75 2.16 -19.11
C LEU A 280 -1.83 1.66 -20.22
N THR A 281 -2.00 2.15 -21.45
CA THR A 281 -1.12 1.80 -22.59
C THR A 281 -0.37 3.03 -23.09
N PRO A 282 0.90 3.23 -22.72
CA PRO A 282 1.64 4.44 -23.06
C PRO A 282 2.15 4.40 -24.51
N GLY A 283 2.17 5.54 -25.20
CA GLY A 283 2.82 5.67 -26.51
C GLY A 283 4.35 5.63 -26.48
N GLN A 284 4.96 5.80 -25.30
CA GLN A 284 6.41 5.84 -25.09
C GLN A 284 6.81 5.23 -23.73
N THR A 285 8.03 4.73 -23.62
CA THR A 285 8.53 4.15 -22.36
C THR A 285 8.83 5.28 -21.37
N CYS A 286 8.26 5.19 -20.17
CA CYS A 286 8.38 6.17 -19.10
C CYS A 286 8.74 5.50 -17.78
N ALA A 287 10.01 5.60 -17.40
CA ALA A 287 10.46 5.18 -16.07
C ALA A 287 10.03 6.22 -15.02
N GLY A 288 9.44 5.76 -13.91
CA GLY A 288 8.96 6.61 -12.83
C GLY A 288 7.86 7.59 -13.24
N ALA A 289 6.94 7.17 -14.10
CA ALA A 289 5.77 7.95 -14.46
C ALA A 289 4.91 8.21 -13.21
N THR A 290 4.60 9.49 -12.97
CA THR A 290 3.69 9.91 -11.90
C THR A 290 2.28 9.96 -12.45
N VAL A 291 1.43 9.05 -12.01
CA VAL A 291 0.02 8.96 -12.41
C VAL A 291 -0.84 9.60 -11.32
N THR A 292 -1.69 10.55 -11.71
CA THR A 292 -2.64 11.20 -10.82
C THR A 292 -4.06 10.80 -11.20
N ALA A 293 -4.75 10.18 -10.25
CA ALA A 293 -6.17 9.90 -10.35
C ALA A 293 -6.96 10.94 -9.55
N THR A 294 -8.12 11.32 -10.06
CA THR A 294 -9.07 12.23 -9.41
C THR A 294 -10.36 11.50 -9.08
N PHE A 295 -11.04 11.96 -8.04
CA PHE A 295 -12.26 11.35 -7.53
C PHE A 295 -13.43 12.32 -7.51
N ALA A 296 -14.64 11.82 -7.78
CA ALA A 296 -15.87 12.62 -7.79
C ALA A 296 -17.10 11.81 -7.33
N ASP A 297 -18.15 12.51 -6.91
CA ASP A 297 -19.46 11.91 -6.54
C ASP A 297 -20.32 11.53 -7.77
N THR A 298 -20.02 12.10 -8.94
CA THR A 298 -20.75 11.86 -10.19
C THR A 298 -19.77 11.79 -11.37
N PRO A 299 -20.11 11.10 -12.48
CA PRO A 299 -19.22 11.00 -13.65
C PRO A 299 -18.78 12.35 -14.23
N GLU A 300 -19.69 13.33 -14.22
CA GLU A 300 -19.46 14.70 -14.71
C GLU A 300 -19.17 15.68 -13.55
N GLY A 301 -18.86 15.16 -12.35
CA GLY A 301 -18.69 15.95 -11.14
C GLY A 301 -17.39 16.76 -11.14
N GLU A 302 -17.33 17.78 -10.29
CA GLU A 302 -16.06 18.42 -9.97
C GLU A 302 -15.16 17.43 -9.22
N THR A 303 -13.85 17.50 -9.46
CA THR A 303 -12.85 16.77 -8.68
C THR A 303 -12.95 17.15 -7.21
N LEU A 304 -13.21 16.17 -6.36
CA LEU A 304 -13.34 16.34 -4.91
C LEU A 304 -12.06 15.92 -4.15
N ASP A 305 -11.31 14.97 -4.70
CA ASP A 305 -10.07 14.47 -4.12
C ASP A 305 -9.14 13.93 -5.21
N SER A 306 -7.88 13.68 -4.87
CA SER A 306 -6.91 13.10 -5.78
C SER A 306 -5.92 12.15 -5.10
N TRP A 307 -5.46 11.17 -5.86
CA TRP A 307 -4.46 10.20 -5.44
C TRP A 307 -3.37 10.10 -6.49
N THR A 308 -2.12 9.97 -6.05
CA THR A 308 -0.96 9.91 -6.93
C THR A 308 -0.12 8.68 -6.62
N THR A 309 0.41 8.05 -7.66
CA THR A 309 1.39 6.97 -7.55
C THR A 309 2.49 7.10 -8.60
N THR A 310 3.59 6.38 -8.39
CA THR A 310 4.71 6.30 -9.34
C THR A 310 4.82 4.88 -9.88
N VAL A 311 4.83 4.74 -11.20
CA VAL A 311 4.88 3.45 -11.91
C VAL A 311 5.87 3.52 -13.08
N ASP A 312 6.45 2.38 -13.44
CA ASP A 312 7.24 2.25 -14.67
C ASP A 312 6.34 1.76 -15.81
N LEU A 313 6.25 2.55 -16.88
CA LEU A 313 5.39 2.26 -18.04
C LEU A 313 6.26 1.93 -19.26
N GLU A 314 5.95 0.87 -20.00
CA GLU A 314 6.67 0.46 -21.21
C GLU A 314 5.82 0.73 -22.46
N ALA A 315 6.43 1.31 -23.50
CA ALA A 315 5.72 1.70 -24.73
C ALA A 315 4.91 0.55 -25.33
N GLY A 316 3.61 0.76 -25.52
CA GLY A 316 2.69 -0.19 -26.14
C GLY A 316 2.41 -1.45 -25.30
N VAL A 317 2.89 -1.52 -24.05
CA VAL A 317 2.59 -2.61 -23.12
C VAL A 317 1.51 -2.14 -22.16
N PRO A 318 0.34 -2.80 -22.13
CA PRO A 318 -0.70 -2.48 -21.16
C PRO A 318 -0.24 -2.68 -19.72
N TYR A 319 -0.60 -1.75 -18.85
CA TYR A 319 -0.30 -1.77 -17.42
C TYR A 319 -1.58 -1.61 -16.59
N ASP A 320 -1.91 -2.61 -15.78
CA ASP A 320 -3.05 -2.54 -14.87
C ASP A 320 -2.72 -1.72 -13.62
N LEU A 321 -3.33 -0.53 -13.53
CA LEU A 321 -3.28 0.32 -12.36
C LEU A 321 -4.55 0.14 -11.52
N THR A 322 -4.42 -0.52 -10.37
CA THR A 322 -5.50 -0.57 -9.36
C THR A 322 -5.29 0.49 -8.29
N ILE A 323 -6.23 1.44 -8.20
CA ILE A 323 -6.28 2.41 -7.11
C ILE A 323 -6.82 1.70 -5.86
N PRO A 324 -6.18 1.81 -4.68
CA PRO A 324 -6.67 1.15 -3.48
C PRO A 324 -7.99 1.78 -3.01
N ASP A 325 -8.95 0.97 -2.54
CA ASP A 325 -10.24 1.45 -2.01
C ASP A 325 -10.09 2.50 -0.89
N SER A 326 -8.95 2.52 -0.19
CA SER A 326 -8.66 3.51 0.84
C SER A 326 -8.23 4.87 0.31
N ALA A 327 -8.02 5.01 -1.01
CA ALA A 327 -7.60 6.26 -1.64
C ALA A 327 -8.71 7.31 -1.62
N SER A 328 -9.98 6.90 -1.56
CA SER A 328 -11.12 7.79 -1.68
C SER A 328 -12.39 7.18 -1.07
N GLU A 329 -13.31 8.02 -0.61
CA GLU A 329 -14.67 7.60 -0.21
C GLU A 329 -15.73 7.87 -1.28
N TYR A 330 -15.33 8.37 -2.44
CA TYR A 330 -16.21 8.74 -3.55
C TYR A 330 -16.51 7.56 -4.48
N ASP A 331 -17.52 7.71 -5.34
CA ASP A 331 -18.02 6.62 -6.19
C ASP A 331 -17.35 6.54 -7.57
N TYR A 332 -16.63 7.59 -8.01
CA TYR A 332 -16.02 7.67 -9.34
C TYR A 332 -14.53 8.03 -9.26
N ALA A 333 -13.72 7.41 -10.13
CA ALA A 333 -12.34 7.83 -10.42
C ALA A 333 -12.14 8.04 -11.92
N GLY A 334 -11.21 8.95 -12.24
CA GLY A 334 -10.60 9.07 -13.56
C GLY A 334 -9.10 9.31 -13.43
N ILE A 335 -8.36 9.05 -14.51
CA ILE A 335 -6.95 9.42 -14.62
C ILE A 335 -6.90 10.85 -15.15
N GLU A 336 -6.36 11.78 -14.37
CA GLU A 336 -6.28 13.20 -14.75
C GLU A 336 -4.98 13.51 -15.50
N SER A 337 -3.86 12.96 -15.05
CA SER A 337 -2.55 13.20 -15.68
C SER A 337 -1.58 12.03 -15.53
N VAL A 338 -0.70 11.87 -16.52
CA VAL A 338 0.41 10.92 -16.51
C VAL A 338 1.70 11.65 -16.88
N GLN A 339 2.52 11.97 -15.88
CA GLN A 339 3.76 12.71 -16.06
C GLN A 339 4.95 11.76 -16.06
N CYS A 340 5.54 11.55 -17.23
CA CYS A 340 6.77 10.76 -17.33
C CYS A 340 7.92 11.48 -16.60
N GLY A 341 8.63 10.76 -15.73
CA GLY A 341 9.86 11.26 -15.12
C GLY A 341 10.85 11.65 -16.21
N GLN A 342 11.52 12.80 -16.06
CA GLN A 342 12.63 13.15 -16.95
C GLN A 342 13.74 12.11 -16.75
N ALA A 343 13.90 11.23 -17.74
CA ALA A 343 15.02 10.29 -17.82
C ALA A 343 16.36 11.00 -18.02
#